data_AF-A0A397VRQ6-F1
#
_entry.id   AF-A0A397VRQ6-F1
#
_cell.length_a   1.000
_cell.length_b   1.000
_cell.length_c   1.000
_cell.angle_alpha   90.00
_cell.angle_beta   90.00
_cell.angle_gamma   90.00
#
_symmetry.space_group_name_H-M   'P 1'
#
loop_
_entity.id
_entity.type
_entity.pdbx_description
1 polymer ?
#
loop_
_entity_poly.entity_id
_entity_poly.type
_entity_poly.pdbx_seq_one_letter_code
_entity_poly.pdbx_strand_id
1 'polypeptide(L)'
;MLSLNKDKREAITIESIKKYEKEPDDAEKFLSIIGSNFKWPVSMPDHYRSFVVWALTDDVTRFEHADKAAYNYLVFFDCLDKGEFAMHMDEWVLVYQQKVIEYGQEYTEEQWLEYEEKPGAIYLPAYLSKHINAKPARAMHT
;
A
#
# COMPACT_ATOMS: atom_id res chain seq x y z
N MET A 1 -10.83 31.03 10.19
CA MET A 1 -11.39 29.69 10.52
C MET A 1 -11.27 28.84 9.28
N LEU A 2 -10.24 27.98 9.20
CA LEU A 2 -10.08 27.01 8.12
C LEU A 2 -11.06 25.87 8.38
N SER A 3 -12.02 25.71 7.47
CA SER A 3 -13.00 24.62 7.51
C SER A 3 -12.26 23.28 7.51
N LEU A 4 -12.59 22.42 8.48
CA LEU A 4 -12.16 21.03 8.49
C LEU A 4 -12.40 20.41 7.11
N ASN A 5 -11.33 19.89 6.50
CA ASN A 5 -11.42 18.99 5.36
C ASN A 5 -12.20 17.75 5.85
N LYS A 6 -13.52 17.79 5.69
CA LYS A 6 -14.33 16.57 5.70
C LYS A 6 -13.79 15.71 4.58
N ASP A 7 -13.34 14.52 4.94
CA ASP A 7 -12.81 13.52 4.04
C ASP A 7 -13.78 13.31 2.86
N LYS A 8 -13.48 13.96 1.72
CA LYS A 8 -14.31 13.95 0.50
C LYS A 8 -14.15 12.67 -0.31
N ARG A 9 -13.39 11.69 0.19
CA ARG A 9 -13.21 10.41 -0.50
C ARG A 9 -14.57 9.70 -0.62
N GLU A 10 -14.88 9.19 -1.80
CA GLU A 10 -16.08 8.37 -2.02
C GLU A 10 -15.79 6.91 -1.63
N ALA A 11 -16.81 6.22 -1.12
CA ALA A 11 -16.72 4.79 -0.87
C ALA A 11 -16.58 4.05 -2.20
N ILE A 12 -15.76 3.00 -2.21
CA ILE A 12 -15.58 2.16 -3.40
C ILE A 12 -16.86 1.36 -3.69
N THR A 13 -17.17 1.16 -4.97
CA THR A 13 -18.24 0.24 -5.41
C THR A 13 -17.65 -1.02 -6.04
N ILE A 14 -18.44 -2.09 -6.13
CA ILE A 14 -18.05 -3.30 -6.88
C ILE A 14 -17.58 -2.92 -8.29
N GLU A 15 -18.33 -2.08 -9.02
CA GLU A 15 -17.96 -1.71 -10.39
C GLU A 15 -16.59 -1.01 -10.46
N SER A 16 -16.24 -0.20 -9.46
CA SER A 16 -14.95 0.48 -9.41
C SER A 16 -13.75 -0.46 -9.18
N ILE A 17 -14.01 -1.65 -8.62
CA ILE A 17 -12.99 -2.66 -8.28
C ILE A 17 -12.85 -3.69 -9.40
N LYS A 18 -13.92 -3.97 -10.16
CA LYS A 18 -13.94 -4.97 -11.26
C LYS A 18 -12.76 -4.88 -12.23
N LYS A 19 -12.22 -3.68 -12.46
CA LYS A 19 -11.03 -3.48 -13.31
C LYS A 19 -9.73 -4.11 -12.76
N TYR A 20 -9.70 -4.48 -11.48
CA TYR A 20 -8.54 -5.10 -10.81
C TYR A 20 -8.69 -6.62 -10.63
N GLU A 21 -9.86 -7.19 -10.93
CA GLU A 21 -10.13 -8.62 -10.75
C GLU A 21 -9.18 -9.47 -11.61
N LYS A 22 -8.71 -10.56 -11.01
CA LYS A 22 -7.92 -11.60 -11.69
C LYS A 22 -8.75 -12.85 -11.88
N GLU A 23 -9.56 -13.18 -10.89
CA GLU A 23 -10.52 -14.27 -10.91
C GLU A 23 -11.96 -13.73 -10.75
N PRO A 24 -12.98 -14.49 -11.16
CA PRO A 24 -14.37 -14.13 -10.89
C PRO A 24 -14.60 -13.90 -9.38
N ASP A 25 -15.40 -12.89 -9.05
CA ASP A 25 -15.84 -12.53 -7.69
C ASP A 25 -14.75 -11.94 -6.77
N ASP A 26 -13.56 -11.62 -7.31
CA ASP A 26 -12.49 -10.93 -6.58
C ASP A 26 -12.97 -9.59 -5.98
N ALA A 27 -13.80 -8.81 -6.70
CA ALA A 27 -14.28 -7.53 -6.20
C ALA A 27 -15.21 -7.68 -4.98
N GLU A 28 -16.14 -8.64 -5.04
CA GLU A 28 -17.04 -8.99 -3.93
C GLU A 28 -16.25 -9.47 -2.72
N LYS A 29 -15.28 -10.36 -2.96
CA LYS A 29 -14.40 -10.87 -1.90
C LYS A 29 -13.57 -9.76 -1.27
N PHE A 30 -12.98 -8.88 -2.06
CA PHE A 30 -12.22 -7.74 -1.57
C PHE A 30 -13.07 -6.87 -0.63
N LEU A 31 -14.29 -6.52 -1.03
CA LEU A 31 -15.22 -5.75 -0.20
C LEU A 31 -15.63 -6.46 1.08
N SER A 32 -15.76 -7.78 1.05
CA SER A 32 -16.04 -8.58 2.26
C SER A 32 -14.88 -8.53 3.27
N ILE A 33 -13.65 -8.38 2.80
CA ILE A 33 -12.43 -8.31 3.62
C ILE A 33 -12.21 -6.90 4.14
N ILE A 34 -12.21 -5.90 3.25
CA ILE A 34 -11.84 -4.51 3.61
C ILE A 34 -13.01 -3.69 4.18
N GLY A 35 -14.24 -4.16 3.93
CA GLY A 35 -15.48 -3.50 4.32
C GLY A 35 -16.03 -2.55 3.26
N SER A 36 -17.36 -2.51 3.16
CA SER A 36 -18.10 -1.72 2.17
C SER A 36 -17.96 -0.19 2.31
N ASN A 37 -17.47 0.28 3.46
CA ASN A 37 -17.21 1.70 3.70
C ASN A 37 -15.79 2.13 3.34
N PHE A 38 -14.98 1.23 2.80
CA PHE A 38 -13.60 1.52 2.43
C PHE A 38 -13.52 2.60 1.35
N LYS A 39 -12.43 3.35 1.40
CA LYS A 39 -12.11 4.43 0.48
C LYS A 39 -10.64 4.32 0.11
N TRP A 40 -10.32 4.31 -1.17
CA TRP A 40 -8.92 4.33 -1.60
C TRP A 40 -8.24 5.63 -1.12
N PRO A 41 -6.98 5.55 -0.65
CA PRO A 41 -6.15 6.74 -0.58
C PRO A 41 -6.05 7.39 -1.97
N VAL A 42 -6.24 8.72 -2.01
CA VAL A 42 -6.25 9.53 -3.24
C VAL A 42 -4.91 9.42 -3.93
N SER A 43 -3.83 9.48 -3.16
CA SER A 43 -2.46 9.39 -3.66
C SER A 43 -2.07 8.00 -4.14
N MET A 44 -2.85 6.94 -3.88
CA MET A 44 -2.50 5.57 -4.24
C MET A 44 -2.70 5.32 -5.75
N PRO A 45 -1.61 5.07 -6.51
CA PRO A 45 -1.69 4.74 -7.93
C PRO A 45 -2.42 3.43 -8.22
N ASP A 46 -2.98 3.31 -9.43
CA ASP A 46 -3.77 2.17 -9.87
C ASP A 46 -3.04 0.81 -9.77
N HIS A 47 -1.71 0.78 -9.98
CA HIS A 47 -0.94 -0.47 -9.87
C HIS A 47 -0.84 -0.96 -8.42
N TYR A 48 -0.71 -0.05 -7.43
CA TYR A 48 -0.77 -0.43 -6.02
C TYR A 48 -2.18 -0.86 -5.60
N ARG A 49 -3.23 -0.21 -6.12
CA ARG A 49 -4.62 -0.65 -5.90
C ARG A 49 -4.84 -2.06 -6.46
N SER A 50 -4.36 -2.32 -7.67
CA SER A 50 -4.41 -3.65 -8.28
C SER A 50 -3.67 -4.70 -7.46
N PHE A 51 -2.48 -4.38 -6.96
CA PHE A 51 -1.73 -5.24 -6.05
C PHE A 51 -2.52 -5.52 -4.76
N VAL A 52 -3.09 -4.49 -4.13
CA VAL A 52 -3.84 -4.62 -2.88
C VAL A 52 -5.08 -5.50 -3.06
N VAL A 53 -5.82 -5.35 -4.17
CA VAL A 53 -6.95 -6.23 -4.48
C VAL A 53 -6.47 -7.67 -4.61
N TRP A 54 -5.51 -7.93 -5.50
CA TRP A 54 -4.97 -9.27 -5.71
C TRP A 54 -4.41 -9.89 -4.42
N ALA A 55 -3.61 -9.17 -3.66
CA ALA A 55 -2.95 -9.68 -2.47
C ALA A 55 -3.92 -10.02 -1.32
N LEU A 56 -5.11 -9.41 -1.30
CA LEU A 56 -6.15 -9.72 -0.31
C LEU A 56 -7.15 -10.77 -0.81
N THR A 57 -7.29 -10.95 -2.12
CA THR A 57 -8.29 -11.89 -2.68
C THR A 57 -7.68 -13.19 -3.19
N ASP A 58 -6.37 -13.28 -3.43
CA ASP A 58 -5.73 -14.50 -3.92
C ASP A 58 -5.73 -15.59 -2.83
N ASP A 59 -6.61 -16.59 -3.00
CA ASP A 59 -6.68 -17.78 -2.13
C ASP A 59 -5.48 -18.71 -2.30
N VAL A 60 -4.78 -18.57 -3.43
CA VAL A 60 -3.59 -19.36 -3.73
C VAL A 60 -2.42 -18.49 -3.31
N THR A 61 -1.91 -18.67 -2.10
CA THR A 61 -0.76 -17.91 -1.55
C THR A 61 0.49 -18.06 -2.43
N ARG A 62 0.56 -17.35 -3.56
CA ARG A 62 1.68 -17.38 -4.52
C ARG A 62 2.87 -16.57 -4.02
N PHE A 63 2.63 -15.69 -3.04
CA PHE A 63 3.64 -14.87 -2.39
C PHE A 63 3.34 -14.81 -0.89
N GLU A 64 4.28 -15.30 -0.08
CA GLU A 64 4.16 -15.22 1.37
C GLU A 64 4.04 -13.76 1.80
N HIS A 65 3.06 -13.47 2.66
CA HIS A 65 2.87 -12.16 3.30
C HIS A 65 2.44 -11.01 2.38
N ALA A 66 1.95 -11.31 1.17
CA ALA A 66 1.39 -10.31 0.27
C ALA A 66 0.21 -9.54 0.91
N ASP A 67 -0.63 -10.24 1.67
CA ASP A 67 -1.73 -9.67 2.45
C ASP A 67 -1.25 -8.62 3.46
N LYS A 68 -0.18 -8.93 4.22
CA LYS A 68 0.44 -8.01 5.18
C LYS A 68 1.01 -6.78 4.47
N ALA A 69 1.66 -6.98 3.33
CA ALA A 69 2.16 -5.89 2.51
C ALA A 69 1.04 -5.00 1.98
N ALA A 70 -0.09 -5.58 1.56
CA ALA A 70 -1.26 -4.85 1.09
C ALA A 70 -1.78 -3.87 2.16
N TYR A 71 -1.92 -4.32 3.40
CA TYR A 71 -2.32 -3.42 4.49
C TYR A 71 -1.28 -2.35 4.80
N ASN A 72 0.01 -2.65 4.71
CA ASN A 72 1.06 -1.64 4.89
C ASN A 72 1.02 -0.58 3.78
N TYR A 73 0.72 -0.96 2.53
CA TYR A 73 0.51 0.01 1.45
C TYR A 73 -0.67 0.93 1.74
N LEU A 74 -1.79 0.39 2.23
CA LEU A 74 -2.95 1.21 2.61
C LEU A 74 -2.58 2.27 3.65
N VAL A 75 -1.80 1.90 4.68
CA VAL A 75 -1.32 2.83 5.71
C VAL A 75 -0.38 3.88 5.12
N PHE A 76 0.61 3.47 4.32
CA PHE A 76 1.56 4.39 3.72
C PHE A 76 0.86 5.51 2.93
N PHE A 77 -0.08 5.15 2.04
CA PHE A 77 -0.74 6.15 1.22
C PHE A 77 -1.78 6.98 1.99
N ASP A 78 -2.38 6.45 3.05
CA ASP A 78 -3.26 7.24 3.92
C ASP A 78 -2.46 8.28 4.74
N CYS A 79 -1.28 7.91 5.26
CA CYS A 79 -0.34 8.85 5.88
C CYS A 79 0.12 9.93 4.89
N LEU A 80 0.41 9.53 3.65
CA LEU A 80 0.80 10.45 2.58
C LEU A 80 -0.33 11.46 2.27
N ASP A 81 -1.57 11.00 2.12
CA ASP A 81 -2.75 11.86 1.88
C ASP A 81 -2.97 12.87 3.02
N LYS A 82 -2.66 12.47 4.26
CA LYS A 82 -2.74 13.32 5.45
C LYS A 82 -1.57 14.31 5.57
N GLY A 83 -0.55 14.18 4.72
CA GLY A 83 0.64 15.02 4.77
C GLY A 83 1.59 14.67 5.92
N GLU A 84 1.51 13.46 6.48
CA GLU A 84 2.35 13.04 7.62
C GLU A 84 3.85 12.98 7.25
N PHE A 85 4.17 12.89 5.95
CA PHE A 85 5.55 12.84 5.46
C PHE A 85 6.09 14.22 5.05
N ALA A 86 5.42 15.33 5.38
CA ALA A 86 5.80 16.67 4.93
C ALA A 86 7.25 17.07 5.28
N MET A 87 7.78 16.60 6.41
CA MET A 87 9.16 16.86 6.85
C MET A 87 10.17 15.79 6.39
N HIS A 88 9.70 14.76 5.70
CA HIS A 88 10.45 13.56 5.32
C HIS A 88 10.43 13.32 3.81
N MET A 89 10.16 14.36 3.01
CA MET A 89 9.90 14.24 1.56
C MET A 89 11.08 13.71 0.74
N ASP A 90 12.30 13.88 1.24
CA ASP A 90 13.52 13.35 0.62
C ASP A 90 13.88 11.93 1.10
N GLU A 91 13.21 11.44 2.14
CA GLU A 91 13.48 10.17 2.80
C GLU A 91 12.60 9.03 2.27
N TRP A 92 12.98 7.83 2.68
CA TRP A 92 12.24 6.58 2.54
C TRP A 92 11.55 6.24 3.85
N VAL A 93 10.41 5.57 3.75
CA VAL A 93 9.53 5.27 4.87
C VAL A 93 9.37 3.77 4.99
N LEU A 94 9.70 3.24 6.16
CA LEU A 94 9.43 1.85 6.54
C LEU A 94 8.06 1.75 7.17
N VAL A 95 7.19 0.94 6.57
CA VAL A 95 5.90 0.59 7.16
C VAL A 95 5.86 -0.90 7.42
N TYR A 96 5.58 -1.26 8.68
CA TYR A 96 5.49 -2.64 9.12
C TYR A 96 4.39 -2.77 10.18
N GLN A 97 3.64 -3.86 10.13
CA GLN A 97 2.48 -4.11 10.99
C GLN A 97 1.53 -2.90 11.07
N GLN A 98 1.24 -2.30 9.90
CA GLN A 98 0.33 -1.17 9.73
C GLN A 98 0.76 0.09 10.49
N LYS A 99 2.07 0.25 10.73
CA LYS A 99 2.64 1.41 11.39
C LYS A 99 3.86 1.91 10.64
N VAL A 100 4.00 3.23 10.56
CA VAL A 100 5.27 3.85 10.17
C VAL A 100 6.28 3.60 11.29
N ILE A 101 7.38 2.92 10.97
CA ILE A 101 8.40 2.53 11.93
C ILE A 101 9.61 3.46 11.85
N GLU A 102 10.00 3.86 10.65
CA GLU A 102 11.24 4.59 10.42
C GLU A 102 11.14 5.50 9.18
N TYR A 103 11.88 6.60 9.25
CA TYR A 103 12.24 7.46 8.11
C TYR A 103 13.75 7.41 7.93
N GLY A 104 14.24 7.37 6.69
CA GLY A 104 15.68 7.36 6.45
C GLY A 104 16.10 7.38 4.99
N GLN A 105 17.38 7.06 4.77
CA GLN A 105 17.98 6.94 3.44
C GLN A 105 17.51 5.65 2.74
N GLU A 106 17.60 5.58 1.42
CA GLU A 106 17.38 4.32 0.70
C GLU A 106 18.29 3.22 1.27
N TYR A 107 17.72 2.08 1.62
CA TYR A 107 18.49 0.95 2.10
C TYR A 107 19.26 0.33 0.94
N THR A 108 20.50 -0.10 1.20
CA THR A 108 21.19 -1.01 0.29
C THR A 108 20.51 -2.38 0.32
N GLU A 109 20.83 -3.23 -0.66
CA GLU A 109 20.31 -4.60 -0.70
C GLU A 109 20.72 -5.39 0.55
N GLU A 110 21.94 -5.18 1.08
CA GLU A 110 22.37 -5.81 2.32
C GLU A 110 21.58 -5.33 3.54
N GLN A 111 21.33 -4.02 3.63
CA GLN A 111 20.52 -3.47 4.73
C GLN A 111 19.08 -3.99 4.68
N TRP A 112 18.53 -4.19 3.48
CA TRP A 112 17.20 -4.78 3.33
C TRP A 112 17.16 -6.26 3.74
N LEU A 113 18.22 -7.03 3.47
CA LEU A 113 18.32 -8.44 3.89
C LEU A 113 18.30 -8.60 5.41
N GLU A 114 18.86 -7.65 6.17
CA GLU A 114 18.75 -7.64 7.63
C GLU A 114 17.29 -7.51 8.13
N TYR A 115 16.38 -7.06 7.26
CA TYR A 115 14.95 -6.95 7.51
C TYR A 115 14.13 -8.15 6.97
N GLU A 116 14.77 -9.25 6.54
CA GLU A 116 14.08 -10.49 6.16
C GLU A 116 13.13 -11.01 7.27
N GLU A 117 13.41 -10.68 8.54
CA GLU A 117 12.54 -11.01 9.68
C GLU A 117 11.26 -10.15 9.80
N LYS A 118 11.01 -9.22 8.87
CA LYS A 118 9.81 -8.35 8.85
C LYS A 118 8.88 -8.70 7.69
N PRO A 119 8.19 -9.85 7.77
CA PRO A 119 7.35 -10.34 6.68
C PRO A 119 6.25 -9.33 6.29
N GLY A 120 6.24 -8.95 5.01
CA GLY A 120 5.30 -7.99 4.44
C GLY A 120 5.62 -6.52 4.73
N ALA A 121 6.77 -6.19 5.32
CA ALA A 121 7.22 -4.81 5.42
C ALA A 121 7.36 -4.17 4.03
N ILE A 122 7.06 -2.88 3.94
CA ILE A 122 7.29 -2.09 2.73
C ILE A 122 8.26 -0.95 3.03
N TYR A 123 9.09 -0.62 2.06
CA TYR A 123 10.00 0.51 2.11
C TYR A 123 9.85 1.32 0.83
N LEU A 124 9.36 2.55 0.95
CA LEU A 124 9.02 3.40 -0.20
C LEU A 124 9.51 4.82 0.02
N PRO A 125 9.89 5.55 -1.04
CA PRO A 125 10.20 6.97 -0.92
C PRO A 125 8.94 7.75 -0.51
N ALA A 126 9.07 8.71 0.41
CA ALA A 126 7.95 9.55 0.86
C ALA A 126 7.34 10.39 -0.27
N TYR A 127 8.08 10.63 -1.36
CA TYR A 127 7.65 11.45 -2.49
C TYR A 127 7.29 10.61 -3.72
N LEU A 128 6.01 10.71 -4.13
CA LEU A 128 5.41 9.90 -5.20
C LEU A 128 6.13 9.94 -6.54
N SER A 129 6.75 11.07 -6.92
CA SER A 129 7.43 11.14 -8.23
C SER A 129 8.61 10.18 -8.32
N LYS A 130 9.16 9.75 -7.18
CA LYS A 130 10.22 8.73 -7.11
C LYS A 130 9.67 7.31 -7.33
N HIS A 131 8.36 7.07 -7.26
CA HIS A 131 7.75 5.76 -7.52
C HIS A 131 7.65 5.42 -9.01
N ILE A 132 7.64 6.43 -9.90
CA ILE A 132 7.54 6.21 -11.37
C ILE A 132 8.84 5.58 -11.92
N ASN A 133 9.95 5.74 -11.21
CA ASN A 133 11.26 5.15 -11.53
C ASN A 133 11.69 4.05 -10.54
N ALA A 134 10.90 3.78 -9.50
CA ALA A 134 11.17 2.67 -8.60
C ALA A 134 10.91 1.38 -9.38
N LYS A 135 11.95 0.55 -9.54
CA LYS A 135 11.78 -0.83 -10.03
C LYS A 135 10.64 -1.47 -9.22
N PRO A 136 9.76 -2.28 -9.84
CA PRO A 136 8.63 -2.88 -9.14
C PRO A 136 9.12 -3.46 -7.82
N ALA A 137 8.41 -3.15 -6.73
CA ALA A 137 8.75 -3.61 -5.39
C ALA A 137 9.21 -5.07 -5.49
N ARG A 138 10.49 -5.30 -5.20
CA ARG A 138 11.10 -6.63 -5.31
C ARG A 138 10.43 -7.50 -4.25
N ALA A 139 9.30 -8.11 -4.59
CA ALA A 139 8.81 -9.26 -3.87
C ALA A 139 9.86 -10.36 -4.08
N MET A 140 10.71 -10.61 -3.08
CA MET A 140 11.60 -11.75 -3.12
C MET A 140 10.75 -13.01 -3.03
N HIS A 141 10.91 -13.84 -4.06
CA HIS A 141 10.53 -15.24 -4.02
C HIS A 141 11.54 -15.97 -3.14
N THR A 142 11.08 -16.51 -2.01
CA THR A 142 11.74 -17.62 -1.34
C THR A 142 11.44 -18.93 -2.04
#